data_AF-A0A2U1NAL3-F1
#
_entry.id   AF-A0A2U1NAL3-F1
#
_cell.length_a   1.000
_cell.length_b   1.000
_cell.length_c   1.000
_cell.angle_alpha   90.00
_cell.angle_beta   90.00
_cell.angle_gamma   90.00
#
_symmetry.space_group_name_H-M   'P 1'
#
loop_
_entity.id
_entity.type
_entity.pdbx_description
1 polymer ?
#
loop_
_entity_poly.entity_id
_entity_poly.type
_entity_poly.pdbx_seq_one_letter_code
_entity_poly.pdbx_strand_id
1 'polypeptide(L)'
;MSNSQCLRCRMGFKLWPEVSRVWLQLWSASGGGFMGSNTIMREVQEERGWFSYLQGWCVHVADRLAYLDGIIQELEFCSNHMSEARLLVELRSGDAIVFVDSIMYFKAIREFETEKLANLRLFLQASAAHLDRRMLFAARFNAM
;
A
#
# COMPACT_ATOMS: atom_id res chain seq x y z
N MET A 1 1.56 24.17 23.77
CA MET A 1 2.21 24.24 22.44
C MET A 1 3.58 23.60 22.59
N SER A 2 4.07 22.60 21.87
CA SER A 2 3.62 21.73 20.78
C SER A 2 4.57 20.52 20.89
N ASN A 3 4.06 19.29 21.01
CA ASN A 3 4.90 18.09 21.02
C ASN A 3 4.27 16.93 20.24
N SER A 4 3.50 17.27 19.19
CA SER A 4 2.66 16.33 18.45
C SER A 4 3.28 15.84 17.13
N GLN A 5 4.53 16.21 16.83
CA GLN A 5 5.17 15.88 15.55
C GLN A 5 5.95 14.55 15.52
N CYS A 6 6.07 13.80 16.63
CA CYS A 6 7.07 12.72 16.72
C CYS A 6 6.56 11.27 16.57
N LEU A 7 5.25 11.02 16.38
CA LEU A 7 4.72 9.65 16.26
C LEU A 7 4.13 9.29 14.88
N ARG A 8 3.88 10.26 14.00
CA ARG A 8 3.40 10.01 12.62
C ARG A 8 4.44 9.35 11.70
N CYS A 9 5.74 9.50 12.00
CA CYS A 9 6.80 9.09 11.07
C CYS A 9 7.51 7.75 11.40
N ARG A 10 7.23 7.09 12.53
CA ARG A 10 8.13 6.03 13.03
C ARG A 10 7.78 4.58 12.66
N MET A 11 6.53 4.28 12.29
CA MET A 11 6.13 2.88 12.02
C MET A 11 5.79 2.58 10.55
N GLY A 12 5.38 3.57 9.74
CA GLY A 12 5.08 3.37 8.31
C GLY A 12 6.31 3.33 7.38
N PHE A 13 7.48 3.75 7.87
CA PHE A 13 8.67 4.00 7.05
C PHE A 13 9.72 2.89 7.04
N LYS A 14 9.53 1.76 7.73
CA LYS A 14 10.58 0.71 7.76
C LYS A 14 10.59 -0.21 6.56
N LEU A 15 9.44 -0.56 5.97
CA LEU A 15 9.42 -1.44 4.79
C LEU A 15 9.61 -0.69 3.46
N TRP A 16 9.22 0.58 3.37
CA TRP A 16 9.25 1.32 2.11
C TRP A 16 10.67 1.60 1.56
N PRO A 17 11.66 1.97 2.38
CA PRO A 17 13.03 2.16 1.92
C PRO A 17 13.71 0.85 1.56
N GLU A 18 13.36 -0.27 2.20
CA GLU A 18 13.96 -1.58 1.87
C GLU A 18 13.42 -2.12 0.55
N VAL A 19 12.11 -2.07 0.32
CA VAL A 19 11.52 -2.47 -0.96
C VAL A 19 12.03 -1.59 -2.10
N SER A 20 12.11 -0.27 -1.89
CA SER A 20 12.65 0.68 -2.87
C SER A 20 14.15 0.47 -3.13
N ARG A 21 14.95 0.14 -2.11
CA ARG A 21 16.40 -0.07 -2.22
C ARG A 21 16.74 -1.39 -2.89
N VAL A 22 16.01 -2.46 -2.57
CA VAL A 22 16.12 -3.75 -3.27
C VAL A 22 15.76 -3.58 -4.74
N TRP A 23 14.72 -2.81 -5.05
CA TRP A 23 14.37 -2.51 -6.45
C TRP A 23 15.40 -1.64 -7.17
N LEU A 24 15.95 -0.60 -6.52
CA LEU A 24 17.03 0.22 -7.08
C LEU A 24 18.31 -0.60 -7.32
N GLN A 25 18.60 -1.58 -6.46
CA GLN A 25 19.74 -2.49 -6.61
C GLN A 25 19.50 -3.53 -7.72
N LEU A 26 18.28 -4.05 -7.88
CA LEU A 26 17.94 -4.93 -9.00
C LEU A 26 17.91 -4.17 -10.33
N TRP A 27 17.42 -2.93 -10.32
CA TRP A 27 17.46 -2.00 -11.46
C TRP A 27 18.90 -1.75 -11.92
N SER A 28 19.83 -1.46 -11.00
CA SER A 28 21.24 -1.22 -11.35
C SER A 28 22.00 -2.49 -11.73
N ALA A 29 21.68 -3.64 -11.13
CA ALA A 29 22.32 -4.92 -11.45
C ALA A 29 21.94 -5.47 -12.83
N SER A 30 20.78 -5.10 -13.36
CA SER A 30 20.33 -5.53 -14.70
C SER A 30 20.97 -4.78 -15.88
N GLY A 31 21.86 -3.82 -15.59
CA GLY A 31 22.62 -3.09 -16.59
C GLY A 31 23.91 -3.79 -17.00
N GLY A 32 23.84 -4.61 -18.05
CA GLY A 32 24.98 -4.85 -18.96
C GLY A 32 25.93 -6.01 -18.64
N GLY A 33 25.57 -7.20 -19.10
CA GLY A 33 26.50 -8.30 -19.33
C GLY A 33 25.93 -9.24 -20.40
N PHE A 34 26.73 -9.61 -21.41
CA PHE A 34 26.30 -10.54 -22.47
C PHE A 34 25.81 -11.85 -21.83
N MET A 35 24.51 -12.04 -21.77
CA MET A 35 23.85 -13.21 -21.18
C MET A 35 23.20 -14.04 -22.28
N GLY A 36 23.39 -15.37 -22.22
CA GLY A 36 22.72 -16.31 -23.13
C GLY A 36 21.19 -16.25 -22.99
N SER A 37 20.48 -16.60 -24.07
CA SER A 37 19.01 -16.52 -24.20
C SER A 37 18.24 -17.14 -23.02
N ASN A 38 18.74 -18.24 -22.46
CA ASN A 38 18.15 -18.93 -21.30
C ASN A 38 18.14 -18.07 -20.02
N THR A 39 19.12 -17.19 -19.84
CA THR A 39 19.20 -16.30 -18.68
C THR A 39 18.22 -15.13 -18.79
N ILE A 40 18.04 -14.59 -20.01
CA ILE A 40 17.08 -13.52 -20.30
C ILE A 40 15.64 -13.99 -20.02
N MET A 41 15.28 -15.20 -20.45
CA MET A 41 13.96 -15.79 -20.17
C MET A 41 13.71 -16.00 -18.68
N ARG A 42 14.74 -16.42 -17.93
CA ARG A 42 14.63 -16.59 -16.47
C ARG A 42 14.38 -15.25 -15.77
N GLU A 43 15.10 -14.21 -16.13
CA GLU A 43 14.91 -12.87 -15.56
C GLU A 43 13.51 -12.31 -15.85
N VAL A 44 13.00 -12.49 -17.07
CA VAL A 44 11.62 -12.09 -17.41
C VAL A 44 10.59 -12.84 -16.57
N GLN A 45 10.82 -14.13 -16.29
CA GLN A 45 9.92 -14.93 -15.44
C GLN A 45 9.97 -14.49 -13.98
N GLU A 46 11.15 -14.15 -13.46
CA GLU A 46 11.30 -13.57 -12.11
C GLU A 46 10.57 -12.22 -12.02
N GLU A 47 10.73 -11.34 -13.00
CA GLU A 47 10.02 -10.05 -13.05
C GLU A 47 8.50 -10.21 -13.15
N ARG A 48 8.00 -11.21 -13.89
CA ARG A 48 6.56 -11.56 -13.91
C ARG A 48 6.05 -12.01 -12.53
N GLY A 49 6.86 -12.78 -11.82
CA GLY A 49 6.56 -13.19 -10.44
C GLY A 49 6.43 -11.99 -9.51
N TRP A 50 7.41 -11.07 -9.56
CA TRP A 50 7.38 -9.83 -8.80
C TRP A 50 6.21 -8.92 -9.18
N PHE A 51 5.90 -8.81 -10.47
CA PHE A 51 4.75 -8.04 -10.94
C PHE A 51 3.43 -8.57 -10.37
N SER A 52 3.24 -9.89 -10.42
CA SER A 52 2.07 -10.56 -9.86
C SER A 52 1.97 -10.36 -8.34
N TYR A 53 3.12 -10.41 -7.65
CA TYR A 53 3.21 -10.12 -6.23
C TYR A 53 2.78 -8.69 -5.89
N LEU A 54 3.30 -7.68 -6.62
CA LEU A 54 2.91 -6.27 -6.45
C LEU A 54 1.43 -6.04 -6.72
N GLN A 55 0.87 -6.72 -7.71
CA GLN A 55 -0.57 -6.67 -7.99
C GLN A 55 -1.38 -7.21 -6.82
N GLY A 56 -0.96 -8.34 -6.22
CA GLY A 56 -1.57 -8.88 -5.00
C GLY A 56 -1.52 -7.91 -3.83
N TRP A 57 -0.40 -7.20 -3.64
CA TRP A 57 -0.29 -6.14 -2.62
C TRP A 57 -1.26 -4.98 -2.85
N CYS A 58 -1.47 -4.57 -4.10
CA CYS A 58 -2.45 -3.52 -4.42
C CYS A 58 -3.87 -3.95 -4.01
N VAL A 59 -4.25 -5.20 -4.29
CA VAL A 59 -5.55 -5.77 -3.87
C VAL A 59 -5.65 -5.80 -2.35
N HIS A 60 -4.63 -6.33 -1.67
CA HIS A 60 -4.61 -6.42 -0.21
C HIS A 60 -4.77 -5.05 0.48
N VAL A 61 -4.07 -4.02 -0.01
CA VAL A 61 -4.19 -2.66 0.54
C VAL A 61 -5.57 -2.07 0.22
N ALA A 62 -6.14 -2.34 -0.96
CA ALA A 62 -7.49 -1.91 -1.30
C ALA A 62 -8.56 -2.54 -0.40
N ASP A 63 -8.47 -3.84 -0.11
CA ASP A 63 -9.37 -4.53 0.81
C ASP A 63 -9.25 -3.96 2.23
N ARG A 64 -8.03 -3.66 2.68
CA ARG A 64 -7.80 -3.02 3.98
C ARG A 64 -8.45 -1.63 4.05
N LEU A 65 -8.42 -0.86 2.96
CA LEU A 65 -9.11 0.43 2.89
C LEU A 65 -10.62 0.27 3.00
N ALA A 66 -11.22 -0.70 2.29
CA ALA A 66 -12.64 -0.99 2.41
C ALA A 66 -13.04 -1.39 3.85
N TYR A 67 -12.21 -2.17 4.52
CA TYR A 67 -12.40 -2.53 5.92
C TYR A 67 -12.34 -1.30 6.85
N LEU A 68 -11.37 -0.40 6.65
CA LEU A 68 -11.27 0.86 7.41
C LEU A 68 -12.47 1.78 7.17
N ASP A 69 -12.94 1.86 5.93
CA ASP A 69 -14.16 2.61 5.58
C ASP A 69 -15.38 2.06 6.33
N GLY A 70 -15.52 0.73 6.41
CA GLY A 70 -16.55 0.08 7.21
C GLY A 70 -16.47 0.45 8.70
N ILE A 71 -15.28 0.38 9.31
CA ILE A 71 -15.09 0.78 10.72
C ILE A 71 -15.48 2.25 10.93
N ILE A 72 -15.01 3.15 10.07
CA ILE A 72 -15.30 4.59 10.19
C ILE A 72 -16.80 4.82 10.09
N GLN A 73 -17.47 4.18 9.14
CA GLN A 73 -18.92 4.31 8.95
C GLN A 73 -19.70 3.82 10.18
N GLU A 74 -19.34 2.66 10.74
CA GLU A 74 -19.97 2.13 11.95
C GLU A 74 -19.74 3.04 13.16
N LEU A 75 -18.53 3.60 13.32
CA LEU A 75 -18.22 4.52 14.40
C LEU A 75 -18.97 5.85 14.25
N GLU A 76 -19.07 6.40 13.05
CA GLU A 76 -19.86 7.60 12.76
C GLU A 76 -21.35 7.36 13.00
N PHE A 77 -21.87 6.20 12.58
CA PHE A 77 -23.24 5.78 12.86
C PHE A 77 -23.49 5.72 14.38
N CYS A 78 -22.63 5.02 15.13
CA CYS A 78 -22.72 4.94 16.59
C CYS A 78 -22.66 6.33 17.25
N SER A 79 -21.74 7.18 16.81
CA SER A 79 -21.58 8.55 17.34
C SER A 79 -22.82 9.41 17.12
N ASN A 80 -23.52 9.26 15.98
CA ASN A 80 -24.71 10.05 15.67
C ASN A 80 -25.94 9.61 16.50
N HIS A 81 -26.02 8.33 16.86
CA HIS A 81 -27.11 7.77 17.68
C HIS A 81 -26.78 7.76 19.18
N MET A 82 -25.63 8.30 19.57
CA MET A 82 -25.24 8.38 20.98
C MET A 82 -26.15 9.26 21.82
N SER A 83 -26.82 10.28 21.26
CA SER A 83 -27.83 11.05 22.00
C SER A 83 -29.04 10.20 22.40
N GLU A 84 -29.43 9.24 21.56
CA GLU A 84 -30.52 8.29 21.84
C GLU A 84 -30.07 7.24 22.86
N ALA A 85 -28.85 6.71 22.72
CA ALA A 85 -28.27 5.75 23.65
C ALA A 85 -27.99 6.37 25.04
N ARG A 86 -27.63 7.66 25.10
CA ARG A 86 -27.41 8.38 26.36
C ARG A 86 -28.70 8.57 27.16
N LEU A 87 -29.83 8.66 26.47
CA LEU A 87 -31.16 8.72 27.10
C LEU A 87 -31.59 7.35 27.66
N LEU A 88 -31.13 6.25 27.04
CA LEU A 88 -31.55 4.88 27.38
C LEU A 88 -30.58 4.11 28.29
N VAL A 89 -29.28 4.44 28.31
CA VAL A 89 -28.21 3.57 28.88
C VAL A 89 -27.20 4.31 29.79
N GLU A 90 -27.50 5.50 30.33
CA GLU A 90 -26.58 6.23 31.25
C GLU A 90 -25.13 6.42 30.73
N LEU A 91 -24.95 6.60 29.41
CA LEU A 91 -23.61 6.83 28.82
C LEU A 91 -22.93 8.07 29.44
N ARG A 92 -21.67 7.91 29.87
CA ARG A 92 -20.90 8.95 30.55
C ARG A 92 -20.39 9.97 29.53
N SER A 93 -20.18 11.21 29.97
CA SER A 93 -19.70 12.30 29.10
C SER A 93 -18.36 12.04 28.42
N GLY A 94 -17.55 11.11 28.94
CA GLY A 94 -16.26 10.72 28.35
C GLY A 94 -16.37 9.86 27.10
N ASP A 95 -17.47 9.13 26.92
CA ASP A 95 -17.60 8.15 25.84
C ASP A 95 -17.65 8.84 24.47
N ALA A 96 -18.27 10.03 24.40
CA ALA A 96 -18.31 10.84 23.17
C ALA A 96 -16.93 11.30 22.69
N ILE A 97 -16.03 11.61 23.63
CA ILE A 97 -14.66 12.02 23.30
C ILE A 97 -13.89 10.81 22.73
N VAL A 98 -14.06 9.62 23.31
CA VAL A 98 -13.43 8.39 22.83
C VAL A 98 -13.87 8.03 21.41
N PHE A 99 -15.15 8.22 21.06
CA PHE A 99 -15.64 8.00 19.69
C PHE A 99 -15.02 8.97 18.69
N VAL A 100 -14.99 10.28 19.01
CA VAL A 100 -14.39 11.29 18.13
C VAL A 100 -12.90 11.02 17.91
N ASP A 101 -12.15 10.70 18.97
CA ASP A 101 -10.74 10.36 18.87
C ASP A 101 -10.51 9.10 18.04
N SER A 102 -11.37 8.08 18.21
CA SER A 102 -11.30 6.83 17.44
C SER A 102 -11.57 7.06 15.95
N ILE A 103 -12.61 7.84 15.61
CA ILE A 103 -12.93 8.20 14.23
C ILE A 103 -11.76 8.95 13.59
N MET A 104 -11.19 9.93 14.30
CA MET A 104 -10.05 10.70 13.80
C MET A 104 -8.81 9.81 13.60
N TYR A 105 -8.55 8.87 14.52
CA TYR A 105 -7.46 7.91 14.41
C TYR A 105 -7.61 7.00 13.17
N PHE A 106 -8.79 6.41 12.97
CA PHE A 106 -9.03 5.55 11.80
C PHE A 106 -8.99 6.33 10.48
N LYS A 107 -9.51 7.56 10.44
CA LYS A 107 -9.38 8.44 9.26
C LYS A 107 -7.92 8.71 8.90
N ALA A 108 -7.07 8.96 9.89
CA ALA A 108 -5.64 9.18 9.65
C ALA A 108 -4.95 7.92 9.09
N ILE A 109 -5.29 6.73 9.58
CA ILE A 109 -4.76 5.46 9.03
C ILE A 109 -5.26 5.25 7.60
N ARG A 110 -6.54 5.52 7.35
CA ARG A 110 -7.16 5.39 6.04
C ARG A 110 -6.53 6.31 5.00
N GLU A 111 -6.24 7.56 5.36
CA GLU A 111 -5.49 8.50 4.49
C GLU A 111 -4.10 7.95 4.14
N PHE A 112 -3.37 7.45 5.14
CA PHE A 112 -2.05 6.85 4.92
C PHE A 112 -2.09 5.63 3.98
N GLU A 113 -3.02 4.70 4.18
CA GLU A 113 -3.17 3.54 3.29
C GLU A 113 -3.64 3.95 1.89
N THR A 114 -4.41 5.03 1.76
CA THR A 114 -4.85 5.57 0.46
C THR A 114 -3.66 6.10 -0.34
N GLU A 115 -2.78 6.89 0.30
CA GLU A 115 -1.56 7.39 -0.31
C GLU A 115 -0.63 6.24 -0.70
N LYS A 116 -0.47 5.24 0.18
CA LYS A 116 0.31 4.04 -0.10
C LYS A 116 -0.23 3.28 -1.31
N LEU A 117 -1.56 3.12 -1.43
CA LEU A 117 -2.18 2.48 -2.60
C LEU A 117 -1.92 3.27 -3.89
N ALA A 118 -1.99 4.60 -3.85
CA ALA A 118 -1.69 5.44 -4.99
C ALA A 118 -0.24 5.24 -5.46
N ASN A 119 0.71 5.23 -4.53
CA ASN A 119 2.13 4.99 -4.83
C ASN A 119 2.37 3.58 -5.39
N LEU A 120 1.73 2.55 -4.82
CA LEU A 120 1.81 1.19 -5.33
C LEU A 120 1.26 1.08 -6.76
N ARG A 121 0.17 1.78 -7.08
CA ARG A 121 -0.40 1.80 -8.44
C ARG A 121 0.53 2.45 -9.45
N LEU A 122 1.15 3.57 -9.10
CA LEU A 122 2.17 4.22 -9.96
C LEU A 122 3.35 3.28 -10.21
N PHE A 123 3.81 2.60 -9.16
CA PHE A 123 4.90 1.65 -9.25
C PHE A 123 4.55 0.42 -10.10
N LEU A 124 3.32 -0.10 -9.95
CA LEU A 124 2.81 -1.20 -10.78
C LEU A 124 2.75 -0.80 -12.25
N GLN A 125 2.29 0.42 -12.57
CA GLN A 125 2.25 0.93 -13.95
C GLN A 125 3.66 1.04 -14.55
N ALA A 126 4.62 1.59 -13.80
CA ALA A 126 6.01 1.67 -14.23
C ALA A 126 6.61 0.26 -14.46
N SER A 127 6.28 -0.69 -13.57
CA SER A 127 6.73 -2.08 -13.67
C SER A 127 6.13 -2.79 -14.88
N ALA A 128 4.86 -2.55 -15.20
CA ALA A 128 4.21 -3.10 -16.39
C ALA A 128 4.92 -2.63 -17.67
N ALA A 129 5.12 -1.31 -17.81
CA ALA A 129 5.79 -0.74 -18.97
C ALA A 129 7.23 -1.26 -19.13
N HIS A 130 7.93 -1.52 -18.02
CA HIS A 130 9.26 -2.10 -18.05
C HIS A 130 9.24 -3.58 -18.46
N LEU A 131 8.35 -4.39 -17.87
CA LEU A 131 8.21 -5.80 -18.20
C LEU A 131 7.86 -6.01 -19.67
N ASP A 132 6.96 -5.18 -20.23
CA ASP A 132 6.61 -5.22 -21.66
C ASP A 132 7.84 -5.00 -22.55
N ARG A 133 8.70 -4.04 -22.20
CA ARG A 133 9.96 -3.80 -22.94
C ARG A 133 10.91 -4.99 -22.84
N ARG A 134 11.06 -5.60 -21.66
CA ARG A 134 11.92 -6.79 -21.50
C ARG A 134 11.38 -8.01 -22.24
N MET A 135 10.07 -8.20 -22.25
CA MET A 135 9.44 -9.26 -23.04
C MET A 135 9.66 -9.07 -24.54
N LEU A 136 9.49 -7.84 -25.05
CA LEU A 136 9.78 -7.51 -26.45
C LEU A 136 11.26 -7.74 -26.80
N PHE A 137 12.16 -7.41 -25.89
CA PHE A 137 13.59 -7.69 -26.05
C PHE A 137 13.86 -9.19 -26.09
N ALA A 138 13.36 -9.95 -25.11
CA ALA A 138 13.52 -11.40 -25.04
C ALA A 138 12.95 -12.11 -26.29
N ALA A 139 11.81 -11.65 -26.81
CA ALA A 139 11.20 -12.20 -28.02
C ALA A 139 12.12 -12.12 -29.25
N ARG A 140 13.01 -11.12 -29.33
CA ARG A 140 13.99 -11.00 -30.43
C ARG A 140 15.05 -12.11 -30.42
N PHE A 141 15.33 -12.70 -29.25
CA PHE A 141 16.27 -13.80 -29.11
C PHE A 141 15.62 -15.17 -29.23
N ASN A 142 14.30 -15.25 -29.08
CA ASN A 142 13.53 -16.48 -29.33
C ASN A 142 13.11 -16.65 -30.81
N ALA A 143 13.17 -15.58 -31.61
CA ALA A 143 12.83 -15.59 -33.04
C ALA A 143 14.05 -15.85 -33.96
N MET A 144 15.25 -15.97 -33.39
CA MET A 144 16.51 -16.35 -34.06
C MET A 144 16.84 -17.80 -33.70
#